data_AF-A0AA37K301-F1
#
_entry.id   AF-A0AA37K301-F1
#
_cell.length_a   1.000
_cell.length_b   1.000
_cell.length_c   1.000
_cell.angle_alpha   90.00
_cell.angle_beta   90.00
_cell.angle_gamma   90.00
#
_symmetry.space_group_name_H-M   'P 1'
#
loop_
_entity.id
_entity.type
_entity.pdbx_description
1 polymer ?
#
loop_
_entity_poly.entity_id
_entity_poly.type
_entity_poly.pdbx_seq_one_letter_code
_entity_poly.pdbx_strand_id
1 'polypeptide(L)'
;MYIMLPIMLAVRIGNDEDRKYLEKLYNETYRALVSYADSILQCREDSLDQVQALFLEMTGHIKTLRELHSPYCYLKKCLTRRIFNLINERAAKPCRSMDEFEEKYGALPDVTAAVEGGVVRNESYLLLRAYVQNLKPLYRSFIILHYYYGLKIKDVSRLLDVTPEYASVIHRRAKEELKRLIPREEVT
;
A
#
# COMPACT_ATOMS: atom_id res chain seq x y z
N MET A 1 7.67 -4.71 20.44
CA MET A 1 6.54 -3.76 20.30
C MET A 1 5.15 -4.45 20.28
N TYR A 2 4.95 -5.54 21.04
CA TYR A 2 3.67 -6.29 21.08
C TYR A 2 2.79 -5.96 22.30
N ILE A 3 3.32 -5.24 23.29
CA ILE A 3 2.70 -5.04 24.61
C ILE A 3 1.90 -3.72 24.69
N MET A 4 2.18 -2.74 23.84
CA MET A 4 1.56 -1.40 23.94
C MET A 4 0.09 -1.34 23.50
N LEU A 5 -0.30 -2.14 22.50
CA LEU A 5 -1.66 -2.10 21.97
C LEU A 5 -2.73 -2.59 22.98
N PRO A 6 -2.56 -3.72 23.69
CA PRO A 6 -3.55 -4.15 24.70
C PRO A 6 -3.71 -3.13 25.84
N ILE A 7 -2.64 -2.43 26.24
CA ILE A 7 -2.71 -1.36 27.24
C ILE A 7 -3.51 -0.16 26.69
N MET A 8 -3.27 0.26 25.45
CA MET A 8 -4.04 1.35 24.83
C MET A 8 -5.52 1.00 24.63
N LEU A 9 -5.82 -0.24 24.24
CA LEU A 9 -7.21 -0.73 24.16
C LEU A 9 -7.88 -0.68 25.53
N ALA A 10 -7.15 -1.02 26.60
CA ALA A 10 -7.67 -0.94 27.95
C ALA A 10 -7.99 0.50 28.41
N VAL A 11 -7.13 1.46 28.07
CA VAL A 11 -7.34 2.87 28.45
C VAL A 11 -8.52 3.50 27.68
N ARG A 12 -8.72 3.11 26.41
CA ARG A 12 -9.71 3.76 25.54
C ARG A 12 -11.12 3.16 25.63
N ILE A 13 -11.24 1.90 26.04
CA ILE A 13 -12.52 1.19 26.16
C ILE A 13 -12.89 1.08 27.65
N GLY A 14 -13.92 1.83 28.06
CA GLY A 14 -14.45 1.80 29.42
C GLY A 14 -15.32 0.59 29.75
N ASN A 15 -15.76 -0.18 28.74
CA ASN A 15 -16.55 -1.39 28.90
C ASN A 15 -15.66 -2.65 28.76
N ASP A 16 -15.61 -3.47 29.80
CA ASP A 16 -14.72 -4.64 29.87
C ASP A 16 -15.07 -5.72 28.83
N GLU A 17 -16.35 -5.85 28.46
CA GLU A 17 -16.81 -6.78 27.42
C GLU A 17 -16.31 -6.38 26.02
N ASP A 18 -16.40 -5.10 25.69
CA ASP A 18 -15.97 -4.55 24.39
C ASP A 18 -14.46 -4.69 24.23
N ARG A 19 -13.71 -4.50 25.32
CA ARG A 19 -12.28 -4.71 25.38
C ARG A 19 -11.91 -6.16 25.09
N LYS A 20 -12.50 -7.12 25.81
CA LYS A 20 -12.23 -8.55 25.64
C LYS A 20 -12.55 -9.04 24.23
N TYR A 21 -13.67 -8.56 23.66
CA TYR A 21 -14.04 -8.90 22.29
C TYR A 21 -12.99 -8.41 21.28
N LEU A 22 -12.58 -7.15 21.38
CA LEU A 22 -11.61 -6.58 20.44
C LEU A 22 -10.21 -7.19 20.62
N GLU A 23 -9.81 -7.51 21.85
CA GLU A 23 -8.56 -8.20 22.15
C GLU A 23 -8.54 -9.61 21.57
N LYS A 24 -9.64 -10.37 21.70
CA LYS A 24 -9.78 -11.68 21.07
C LYS A 24 -9.67 -11.57 19.54
N LEU A 25 -10.41 -10.64 18.94
CA LEU A 25 -10.40 -10.41 17.50
C LEU A 25 -9.00 -10.00 17.00
N TYR A 26 -8.30 -9.16 17.77
CA TYR A 26 -6.92 -8.79 17.51
C TYR A 26 -6.01 -10.03 17.48
N ASN A 27 -6.02 -10.82 18.55
CA ASN A 27 -5.16 -12.00 18.65
C ASN A 27 -5.41 -13.02 17.53
N GLU A 28 -6.66 -13.20 17.11
CA GLU A 28 -7.05 -14.11 16.04
C GLU A 28 -6.65 -13.62 14.64
N THR A 29 -6.74 -12.32 14.39
CA THR A 29 -6.60 -11.77 13.02
C THR A 29 -5.28 -11.05 12.76
N TYR A 30 -4.56 -10.63 13.80
CA TYR A 30 -3.39 -9.77 13.69
C TYR A 30 -2.33 -10.34 12.75
N ARG A 31 -1.91 -11.60 12.94
CA ARG A 31 -0.87 -12.22 12.11
C ARG A 31 -1.27 -12.27 10.63
N ALA A 32 -2.53 -12.58 10.35
CA ALA A 32 -3.06 -12.65 8.99
C ALA A 32 -3.14 -11.25 8.33
N LEU A 33 -3.61 -10.25 9.08
CA LEU A 33 -3.71 -8.87 8.61
C LEU A 33 -2.33 -8.26 8.35
N VAL A 34 -1.38 -8.52 9.24
CA VAL A 34 0.00 -8.09 9.10
C VAL A 34 0.68 -8.76 7.90
N SER A 35 0.55 -10.08 7.76
CA SER A 35 1.06 -10.80 6.59
C SER A 35 0.45 -10.29 5.29
N TYR A 36 -0.85 -9.98 5.30
CA TYR A 36 -1.52 -9.34 4.18
C TYR A 36 -0.97 -7.94 3.87
N ALA A 37 -0.76 -7.09 4.88
CA ALA A 37 -0.16 -5.77 4.69
C ALA A 37 1.28 -5.87 4.17
N ASP A 38 2.09 -6.78 4.72
CA ASP A 38 3.47 -7.03 4.29
C ASP A 38 3.54 -7.49 2.83
N SER A 39 2.58 -8.30 2.38
CA SER A 39 2.49 -8.73 0.98
C SER A 39 2.24 -7.59 -0.01
N ILE A 40 1.74 -6.44 0.47
CA ILE A 40 1.47 -5.25 -0.34
C ILE A 40 2.54 -4.21 -0.13
N LEU A 41 2.80 -3.77 1.10
CA LEU A 41 3.67 -2.65 1.40
C LEU A 41 5.16 -2.98 1.28
N GLN A 42 5.53 -4.26 1.43
CA GLN A 42 6.92 -4.73 1.47
C GLN A 42 7.81 -3.99 2.50
N CYS A 43 7.19 -3.29 3.46
CA CYS A 43 7.84 -2.58 4.55
C CYS A 43 7.19 -3.02 5.86
N ARG A 44 7.99 -3.71 6.70
CA ARG A 44 7.51 -4.30 7.96
C ARG A 44 6.93 -3.25 8.90
N GLU A 45 7.60 -2.11 9.01
CA GLU A 45 7.21 -1.02 9.91
C GLU A 45 5.86 -0.43 9.48
N ASP A 46 5.72 -0.09 8.20
CA ASP A 46 4.45 0.43 7.67
C ASP A 46 3.30 -0.55 7.86
N SER A 47 3.53 -1.84 7.63
CA SER A 47 2.51 -2.87 7.83
C SER A 47 2.05 -2.95 9.28
N LEU A 48 2.99 -2.92 10.22
CA LEU A 48 2.71 -2.91 11.64
C LEU A 48 1.91 -1.67 12.03
N ASP A 49 2.34 -0.50 11.57
CA ASP A 49 1.67 0.79 11.82
C ASP A 49 0.25 0.81 11.27
N GLN A 50 0.03 0.34 10.03
CA GLN A 50 -1.31 0.33 9.45
C GLN A 50 -2.25 -0.62 10.18
N VAL A 51 -1.77 -1.78 10.61
CA VAL A 51 -2.59 -2.72 11.41
C VAL A 51 -2.86 -2.16 12.80
N GLN A 52 -1.87 -1.57 13.47
CA GLN A 52 -2.09 -0.95 14.78
C GLN A 52 -3.10 0.21 14.70
N ALA A 53 -2.93 1.10 13.72
CA ALA A 53 -3.83 2.22 13.52
C ALA A 53 -5.26 1.76 13.16
N LEU A 54 -5.40 0.66 12.42
CA LEU A 54 -6.70 0.03 12.18
C LEU A 54 -7.38 -0.37 13.50
N PHE A 55 -6.68 -1.09 14.38
CA PHE A 55 -7.29 -1.52 15.65
C PHE A 55 -7.60 -0.37 16.60
N LEU A 56 -6.80 0.71 16.56
CA LEU A 56 -7.13 1.95 17.28
C LEU A 56 -8.41 2.59 16.73
N GLU A 57 -8.58 2.66 15.42
CA GLU A 57 -9.82 3.14 14.78
C GLU A 57 -11.02 2.27 15.16
N MET A 58 -10.84 0.95 15.19
CA MET A 58 -11.91 0.00 15.55
C MET A 58 -12.42 0.15 16.99
N THR A 59 -11.66 0.79 17.89
CA THR A 59 -12.17 1.11 19.25
C THR A 59 -13.43 1.98 19.23
N GLY A 60 -13.59 2.83 18.20
CA GLY A 60 -14.80 3.64 18.00
C GLY A 60 -15.94 2.91 17.28
N HIS A 61 -15.69 1.72 16.73
CA HIS A 61 -16.62 0.99 15.85
C HIS A 61 -16.94 -0.43 16.37
N ILE A 62 -16.71 -0.69 17.65
CA ILE A 62 -16.84 -2.04 18.25
C ILE A 62 -18.26 -2.60 18.10
N LYS A 63 -19.29 -1.77 18.29
CA LYS A 63 -20.70 -2.21 18.15
C LYS A 63 -20.96 -2.77 16.75
N THR A 64 -20.53 -2.03 15.72
CA THR A 64 -20.63 -2.46 14.32
C THR A 64 -19.85 -3.75 14.09
N LEU A 65 -18.64 -3.90 14.66
CA LEU A 65 -17.86 -5.12 14.50
C LEU A 65 -18.57 -6.37 15.03
N ARG A 66 -19.27 -6.26 16.16
CA ARG A 66 -20.00 -7.38 16.78
C ARG A 66 -21.21 -7.85 15.96
N GLU A 67 -21.83 -6.95 15.22
CA GLU A 67 -23.02 -7.24 14.40
C GLU A 67 -22.66 -7.85 13.03
N LEU A 68 -21.38 -7.82 12.64
CA LEU A 68 -20.94 -8.34 11.36
C LEU A 68 -20.83 -9.86 11.36
N HIS A 69 -21.37 -10.48 10.32
CA HIS A 69 -21.18 -11.90 10.03
C HIS A 69 -19.70 -12.29 9.85
N SER A 70 -18.87 -11.38 9.32
CA SER A 70 -17.43 -11.60 9.17
C SER A 70 -16.61 -10.34 9.50
N PRO A 71 -16.21 -10.18 10.78
CA PRO A 71 -15.37 -9.07 11.22
C PRO A 71 -14.02 -9.05 10.51
N TYR A 72 -13.43 -10.22 10.22
CA TYR A 72 -12.17 -10.32 9.48
C TYR A 72 -12.24 -9.71 8.08
N CYS A 73 -13.27 -10.03 7.30
CA CYS A 73 -13.45 -9.46 5.96
C CYS A 73 -13.59 -7.94 5.99
N TYR A 74 -14.27 -7.42 7.00
CA TYR A 74 -14.40 -5.98 7.23
C TYR A 74 -13.07 -5.33 7.61
N LEU A 75 -12.33 -5.90 8.59
CA LEU A 75 -11.00 -5.43 8.97
C LEU A 75 -10.06 -5.41 7.78
N LYS A 76 -10.06 -6.48 6.97
CA LYS A 76 -9.25 -6.57 5.76
C LYS A 76 -9.61 -5.46 4.77
N LYS A 77 -10.91 -5.21 4.54
CA LYS A 77 -11.37 -4.11 3.66
C LYS A 77 -10.89 -2.74 4.15
N CYS A 78 -11.03 -2.47 5.45
CA CYS A 78 -10.55 -1.22 6.04
C CYS A 78 -9.03 -1.09 5.91
N LEU A 79 -8.27 -2.16 6.21
CA LEU A 79 -6.83 -2.20 6.07
C LEU A 79 -6.38 -1.92 4.63
N THR A 80 -7.03 -2.56 3.65
CA THR A 80 -6.78 -2.33 2.22
C THR A 80 -6.92 -0.85 1.86
N ARG A 81 -7.97 -0.18 2.36
CA ARG A 81 -8.17 1.26 2.13
C ARG A 81 -7.08 2.12 2.79
N ARG A 82 -6.65 1.77 4.01
CA ARG A 82 -5.56 2.48 4.70
C ARG A 82 -4.23 2.36 3.96
N ILE A 83 -3.87 1.14 3.54
CA ILE A 83 -2.69 0.88 2.71
C ILE A 83 -2.75 1.70 1.41
N PHE A 84 -3.92 1.74 0.76
CA PHE A 84 -4.09 2.52 -0.46
C PHE A 84 -3.89 4.03 -0.25
N ASN A 85 -4.46 4.59 0.82
CA ASN A 85 -4.27 6.00 1.16
C ASN A 85 -2.79 6.30 1.39
N LEU A 86 -2.07 5.46 2.13
CA LEU A 86 -0.63 5.59 2.35
C LEU A 86 0.14 5.59 1.02
N ILE A 87 -0.19 4.67 0.12
CA ILE A 87 0.42 4.57 -1.22
C ILE A 87 0.14 5.83 -2.04
N ASN A 88 -1.10 6.32 -2.06
CA ASN A 88 -1.45 7.53 -2.80
C ASN A 88 -0.80 8.78 -2.22
N GLU A 89 -0.73 8.92 -0.90
CA GLU A 89 -0.03 10.02 -0.24
C GLU A 89 1.46 10.02 -0.60
N ARG A 90 2.08 8.83 -0.71
CA ARG A 90 3.45 8.67 -1.18
C ARG A 90 3.60 9.00 -2.66
N ALA A 91 2.66 8.57 -3.50
CA ALA A 91 2.65 8.83 -4.92
C ALA A 91 2.41 10.31 -5.27
N ALA A 92 1.63 11.03 -4.44
CA ALA A 92 1.31 12.44 -4.63
C ALA A 92 2.45 13.38 -4.19
N LYS A 93 3.37 12.91 -3.33
CA LYS A 93 4.55 13.69 -2.94
C LYS A 93 5.57 13.66 -4.09
N PRO A 94 5.96 14.81 -4.67
CA PRO A 94 7.14 14.84 -5.52
C PRO A 94 8.35 14.45 -4.65
N CYS A 95 9.06 13.35 -4.94
CA CYS A 95 10.33 13.12 -4.23
C CYS A 95 11.31 14.13 -4.80
N ARG A 96 11.92 14.91 -3.90
CA ARG A 96 12.74 16.07 -4.24
C ARG A 96 14.19 15.66 -4.49
N SER A 97 14.61 14.45 -4.09
CA SER A 97 15.95 13.90 -4.37
C SER A 97 15.99 12.37 -4.32
N MET A 98 17.12 11.78 -4.77
CA MET A 98 17.43 10.35 -4.62
C MET A 98 17.74 9.97 -3.17
N ASP A 99 18.32 10.87 -2.39
CA ASP A 99 18.64 10.63 -0.97
C ASP A 99 17.37 10.46 -0.13
N GLU A 100 16.34 11.30 -0.39
CA GLU A 100 15.00 11.15 0.22
C GLU A 100 14.30 9.83 -0.18
N PHE A 101 14.74 9.20 -1.27
CA PHE A 101 14.17 7.96 -1.78
C PHE A 101 14.79 6.74 -1.08
N GLU A 102 16.11 6.65 -1.00
CA GLU A 102 16.81 5.55 -0.31
C GLU A 102 16.51 5.52 1.19
N GLU A 103 16.43 6.70 1.82
CA GLU A 103 16.09 6.81 3.25
C GLU A 103 14.66 6.31 3.55
N LYS A 104 13.73 6.51 2.61
CA LYS A 104 12.30 6.29 2.83
C LYS A 104 11.77 4.95 2.33
N TYR A 105 12.38 4.38 1.30
CA TYR A 105 11.92 3.16 0.65
C TYR A 105 12.95 2.01 0.74
N GLY A 106 14.05 2.23 1.46
CA GLY A 106 15.17 1.29 1.60
C GLY A 106 16.12 1.37 0.41
N ALA A 107 17.36 0.92 0.64
CA ALA A 107 18.35 0.77 -0.44
C ALA A 107 17.80 -0.19 -1.48
N LEU A 108 17.77 0.26 -2.74
CA LEU A 108 17.50 -0.62 -3.88
C LEU A 108 18.54 -1.75 -3.89
N PRO A 109 18.19 -2.96 -4.37
CA PRO A 109 19.15 -4.04 -4.49
C PRO A 109 20.37 -3.57 -5.28
N ASP A 110 21.54 -3.77 -4.68
CA ASP A 110 22.80 -3.28 -5.20
C ASP A 110 23.08 -3.92 -6.57
N VAL A 111 23.05 -3.09 -7.61
CA VAL A 111 23.29 -3.52 -8.99
C VAL A 111 24.79 -3.64 -9.27
N THR A 112 25.65 -3.49 -8.25
CA THR A 112 27.10 -3.72 -8.35
C THR A 112 27.46 -5.18 -8.67
N ALA A 113 26.52 -6.13 -8.71
CA ALA A 113 26.77 -7.45 -9.31
C ALA A 113 26.68 -7.43 -10.86
N ALA A 114 26.21 -6.35 -11.47
CA ALA A 114 26.24 -6.13 -12.92
C ALA A 114 27.30 -5.08 -13.28
N VAL A 115 28.54 -5.36 -12.88
CA VAL A 115 29.73 -4.64 -13.33
C VAL A 115 29.97 -4.98 -14.79
N GLU A 116 29.34 -4.22 -15.69
CA GLU A 116 29.84 -3.83 -17.02
C GLU A 116 28.72 -3.01 -17.68
N GLY A 117 28.74 -1.68 -17.49
CA GLY A 117 27.78 -0.72 -18.09
C GLY A 117 27.00 0.19 -17.11
N GLY A 118 27.38 0.22 -15.83
CA GLY A 118 26.59 0.74 -14.71
C GLY A 118 26.60 2.26 -14.44
N VAL A 119 26.20 3.10 -15.41
CA VAL A 119 25.81 4.50 -15.12
C VAL A 119 24.39 4.85 -15.62
N VAL A 120 23.83 4.08 -16.56
CA VAL A 120 22.53 4.37 -17.20
C VAL A 120 21.31 4.10 -16.31
N ARG A 121 21.44 3.25 -15.27
CA ARG A 121 20.28 2.71 -14.54
C ARG A 121 19.56 3.70 -13.62
N ASN A 122 20.25 4.73 -13.13
CA ASN A 122 19.64 5.74 -12.24
C ASN A 122 18.87 6.82 -13.00
N GLU A 123 19.35 7.26 -14.16
CA GLU A 123 18.68 8.26 -14.98
C GLU A 123 17.38 7.71 -15.59
N SER A 124 17.43 6.51 -16.18
CA SER A 124 16.24 5.86 -16.75
C SER A 124 15.14 5.63 -15.72
N TYR A 125 15.51 5.34 -14.45
CA TYR A 125 14.56 5.17 -13.35
C TYR A 125 13.91 6.49 -12.93
N LEU A 126 14.71 7.55 -12.73
CA LEU A 126 14.21 8.88 -12.40
C LEU A 126 13.30 9.44 -13.50
N LEU A 127 13.65 9.17 -14.75
CA LEU A 127 12.91 9.61 -15.92
C LEU A 127 11.59 8.84 -16.09
N LEU A 128 11.61 7.51 -15.92
CA LEU A 128 10.40 6.69 -15.85
C LEU A 128 9.47 7.16 -14.73
N ARG A 129 10.03 7.50 -13.57
CA ARG A 129 9.26 8.07 -12.46
C ARG A 129 8.64 9.41 -12.82
N ALA A 130 9.38 10.30 -13.49
CA ALA A 130 8.84 11.57 -13.97
C ALA A 130 7.67 11.33 -14.95
N TYR A 131 7.77 10.37 -15.86
CA TYR A 131 6.66 10.04 -16.77
C TYR A 131 5.45 9.44 -16.04
N VAL A 132 5.66 8.55 -15.07
CA VAL A 132 4.58 8.00 -14.24
C VAL A 132 3.88 9.10 -13.43
N GLN A 133 4.61 10.12 -12.99
CA GLN A 133 4.03 11.27 -12.28
C GLN A 133 3.17 12.16 -13.18
N ASN A 134 3.44 12.20 -14.48
CA ASN A 134 2.65 12.95 -15.46
C ASN A 134 1.37 12.21 -15.92
N LEU A 135 1.16 10.97 -15.49
CA LEU A 135 -0.07 10.24 -15.79
C LEU A 135 -1.29 10.84 -15.07
N LYS A 136 -2.45 10.69 -15.71
CA LYS A 136 -3.76 10.43 -15.08
C LYS A 136 -3.71 10.05 -13.59
N PRO A 137 -4.26 10.75 -12.56
CA PRO A 137 -4.19 10.26 -11.18
C PRO A 137 -4.64 8.80 -11.02
N LEU A 138 -5.76 8.41 -11.66
CA LEU A 138 -6.24 7.04 -11.67
C LEU A 138 -5.28 6.06 -12.37
N TYR A 139 -4.61 6.51 -13.43
CA TYR A 139 -3.67 5.70 -14.23
C TYR A 139 -2.34 5.53 -13.49
N ARG A 140 -1.84 6.60 -12.87
CA ARG A 140 -0.69 6.60 -11.99
C ARG A 140 -0.88 5.62 -10.83
N SER A 141 -1.99 5.75 -10.10
CA SER A 141 -2.30 4.82 -9.00
C SER A 141 -2.38 3.37 -9.50
N PHE A 142 -2.98 3.13 -10.67
CA PHE A 142 -3.03 1.79 -11.25
C PHE A 142 -1.62 1.24 -11.56
N ILE A 143 -0.78 2.01 -12.25
CA ILE A 143 0.57 1.60 -12.63
C ILE A 143 1.43 1.31 -11.40
N ILE A 144 1.38 2.18 -10.40
CA ILE A 144 2.11 1.99 -9.13
C ILE A 144 1.60 0.72 -8.43
N LEU A 145 0.30 0.56 -8.26
CA LEU A 145 -0.25 -0.63 -7.58
C LEU A 145 0.07 -1.94 -8.31
N HIS A 146 -0.03 -1.95 -9.64
CA HIS A 146 0.18 -3.18 -10.42
C HIS A 146 1.66 -3.53 -10.59
N TYR A 147 2.50 -2.55 -10.95
CA TYR A 147 3.90 -2.81 -11.33
C TYR A 147 4.89 -2.61 -10.19
N TYR A 148 4.65 -1.66 -9.28
CA TYR A 148 5.54 -1.44 -8.13
C TYR A 148 5.17 -2.37 -6.97
N TYR A 149 3.88 -2.42 -6.62
CA TYR A 149 3.38 -3.26 -5.51
C TYR A 149 2.95 -4.68 -5.94
N GLY A 150 3.13 -5.04 -7.22
CA GLY A 150 2.90 -6.40 -7.72
C GLY A 150 1.44 -6.90 -7.67
N LEU A 151 0.47 -6.01 -7.49
CA LEU A 151 -0.93 -6.42 -7.30
C LEU A 151 -1.55 -6.91 -8.60
N LYS A 152 -2.38 -7.97 -8.52
CA LYS A 152 -3.13 -8.44 -9.68
C LYS A 152 -4.21 -7.42 -10.05
N ILE A 153 -4.57 -7.35 -11.34
CA ILE A 153 -5.59 -6.41 -11.85
C ILE A 153 -6.89 -6.48 -11.03
N LYS A 154 -7.32 -7.68 -10.62
CA LYS A 154 -8.50 -7.90 -9.78
C LYS A 154 -8.39 -7.34 -8.35
N ASP A 155 -7.17 -7.22 -7.83
CA ASP A 155 -6.90 -6.66 -6.50
C ASP A 155 -6.86 -5.13 -6.64
N VAL A 156 -6.20 -4.63 -7.68
CA VAL A 156 -6.19 -3.21 -8.04
C VAL A 156 -7.60 -2.68 -8.33
N SER A 157 -8.45 -3.44 -9.01
CA SER A 157 -9.84 -3.03 -9.31
C SER A 157 -10.66 -2.82 -8.04
N ARG A 158 -10.54 -3.75 -7.08
CA ARG A 158 -11.19 -3.66 -5.77
C ARG A 158 -10.63 -2.51 -4.93
N LEU A 159 -9.34 -2.25 -5.05
CA LEU A 159 -8.65 -1.16 -4.35
C LEU A 159 -9.05 0.22 -4.87
N LEU A 160 -9.16 0.36 -6.19
CA LEU A 160 -9.53 1.62 -6.85
C LEU A 160 -11.06 1.84 -6.93
N ASP A 161 -11.86 0.92 -6.38
CA ASP A 161 -13.32 0.92 -6.44
C ASP A 161 -13.86 1.03 -7.88
N VAL A 162 -13.26 0.25 -8.78
CA VAL A 162 -13.65 0.15 -10.19
C VAL A 162 -14.03 -1.28 -10.55
N THR A 163 -14.88 -1.43 -11.57
CA THR A 163 -15.24 -2.77 -12.06
C THR A 163 -14.02 -3.49 -12.65
N PRO A 164 -13.94 -4.83 -12.60
CA PRO A 164 -12.84 -5.59 -13.21
C PRO A 164 -12.65 -5.31 -14.71
N GLU A 165 -13.75 -5.08 -15.42
CA GLU A 165 -13.77 -4.72 -16.85
C GLU A 165 -13.14 -3.33 -17.03
N TYR A 166 -13.52 -2.36 -16.20
CA TYR A 166 -12.96 -1.01 -16.27
C TYR A 166 -11.50 -0.96 -15.83
N ALA A 167 -11.08 -1.78 -14.87
CA ALA A 167 -9.68 -1.94 -14.47
C ALA A 167 -8.77 -2.38 -15.62
N SER A 168 -9.24 -3.30 -16.46
CA SER A 168 -8.50 -3.74 -17.65
C SER A 168 -8.38 -2.62 -18.69
N VAL A 169 -9.42 -1.79 -18.83
CA VAL A 169 -9.40 -0.59 -19.68
C VAL A 169 -8.42 0.46 -19.13
N ILE A 170 -8.44 0.70 -17.81
CA ILE A 170 -7.52 1.61 -17.13
C ILE A 170 -6.08 1.14 -17.34
N HIS A 171 -5.80 -0.15 -17.14
CA HIS A 171 -4.46 -0.72 -17.34
C HIS A 171 -3.95 -0.46 -18.76
N ARG A 172 -4.77 -0.77 -19.77
CA ARG A 172 -4.43 -0.54 -21.18
C ARG A 172 -4.16 0.94 -21.46
N ARG A 173 -5.08 1.83 -21.05
CA ARG A 173 -4.96 3.28 -21.27
C ARG A 173 -3.78 3.89 -20.54
N ALA A 174 -3.50 3.45 -19.31
CA ALA A 174 -2.34 3.89 -18.54
C ALA A 174 -1.03 3.53 -19.24
N LYS A 175 -0.92 2.31 -19.80
CA LYS A 175 0.24 1.92 -20.61
C LYS A 175 0.35 2.71 -21.91
N GLU A 176 -0.75 2.97 -22.60
CA GLU A 176 -0.77 3.77 -23.83
C GLU A 176 -0.34 5.22 -23.57
N GLU A 177 -0.81 5.82 -22.47
CA GLU A 177 -0.45 7.17 -22.06
C GLU A 177 1.03 7.24 -21.65
N LEU A 178 1.50 6.26 -20.86
CA LEU A 178 2.90 6.19 -20.45
C LEU A 178 3.84 6.04 -21.67
N LYS A 179 3.46 5.22 -22.66
CA LYS A 179 4.19 5.08 -23.93
C LYS A 179 4.23 6.37 -24.76
N ARG A 180 3.25 7.26 -24.63
CA ARG A 180 3.26 8.56 -25.32
C ARG A 180 4.15 9.57 -24.60
N LEU A 181 4.27 9.44 -23.28
CA LEU A 181 5.11 10.31 -22.46
C LEU A 181 6.60 9.96 -22.60
N ILE A 182 6.94 8.68 -22.79
CA ILE A 182 8.32 8.22 -23.00
C ILE A 182 8.77 8.50 -24.46
N PRO A 183 9.82 9.30 -24.69
CA PRO A 183 10.42 9.53 -26.01
C PRO A 183 10.95 8.24 -26.64
N ARG A 184 10.84 8.10 -27.96
CA ARG A 184 11.24 6.88 -28.69
C ARG A 184 12.74 6.56 -28.60
N GLU A 185 13.59 7.52 -28.26
CA GLU A 185 15.05 7.35 -28.17
C GLU A 185 15.50 6.63 -26.89
N GLU A 186 14.65 6.54 -25.88
CA GLU A 186 14.98 5.97 -24.55
C GLU A 186 14.53 4.50 -24.38
N VAL A 187 13.96 3.89 -25.42
CA VAL A 187 13.36 2.54 -25.37
C VAL A 187 14.27 1.48 -26.02
N THR A 188 15.50 1.84 -26.39
CA THR A 188 16.49 0.94 -27.05
C THR A 188 17.57 0.55 -26.06
#